data_AF-A0A9D8QZG9-F1
#
_entry.id   AF-A0A9D8QZG9-F1
#
_cell.length_a   1.000
_cell.length_b   1.000
_cell.length_c   1.000
_cell.angle_alpha   90.00
_cell.angle_beta   90.00
_cell.angle_gamma   90.00
#
_symmetry.space_group_name_H-M   'P 1'
#
loop_
_entity.id
_entity.type
_entity.pdbx_description
1 polymer ?
#
loop_
_entity_poly.entity_id
_entity_poly.type
_entity_poly.pdbx_seq_one_letter_code
_entity_poly.pdbx_strand_id
1 'polypeptide(L)' 'SSEGGLKIYSIRIIPTEIYDPDGIKAIDNGQFTIDNETTWYSLDGKKLSKPQKGLNILRMNDGITRKVIMR' A
#
# COMPACT_ATOMS: atom_id res chain seq x y z
N SER A 1 -8.47 -1.54 -63.74
CA SER A 1 -9.21 -2.25 -62.67
C SER A 1 -8.46 -2.03 -61.37
N SER A 2 -8.80 -0.97 -60.67
CA SER A 2 -8.01 -0.40 -59.58
C SER A 2 -8.80 -0.43 -58.29
N GLU A 3 -8.64 -1.45 -57.45
CA GLU A 3 -9.15 -1.41 -56.08
C GLU A 3 -8.22 -2.17 -55.12
N GLY A 4 -7.10 -1.54 -54.78
CA GLY A 4 -6.29 -1.89 -53.62
C GLY A 4 -6.51 -0.87 -52.50
N GLY A 5 -7.70 -0.86 -51.89
CA GLY A 5 -8.04 0.06 -50.81
C GLY A 5 -7.27 -0.26 -49.53
N LEU A 6 -6.72 0.76 -48.86
CA LEU A 6 -6.01 0.64 -47.59
C LEU A 6 -7.01 0.30 -46.47
N LYS A 7 -6.84 -0.85 -45.79
CA LYS A 7 -7.65 -1.20 -44.61
C LYS A 7 -7.02 -0.62 -43.34
N ILE A 8 -7.75 0.29 -42.70
CA ILE A 8 -7.35 0.87 -41.41
C ILE A 8 -8.07 0.10 -40.31
N TYR A 9 -7.31 -0.55 -39.43
CA TYR A 9 -7.83 -1.20 -38.23
C TYR A 9 -7.72 -0.23 -37.05
N SER A 10 -8.85 0.10 -36.43
CA SER A 10 -8.85 0.93 -35.22
C SER A 10 -8.45 0.09 -34.02
N ILE A 11 -7.30 0.37 -33.42
CA ILE A 11 -6.94 -0.17 -32.11
C ILE A 11 -7.54 0.76 -31.05
N ARG A 12 -8.37 0.22 -30.16
CA ARG A 12 -8.92 0.95 -29.03
C ARG A 12 -8.03 0.65 -27.82
N ILE A 13 -7.17 1.59 -27.46
CA ILE A 13 -6.33 1.47 -26.26
C ILE A 13 -7.22 1.80 -25.06
N ILE A 14 -7.49 0.80 -24.22
CA ILE A 14 -8.14 1.00 -22.94
C ILE A 14 -7.02 1.32 -21.94
N PRO A 15 -7.05 2.47 -21.24
CA PRO A 15 -6.11 2.72 -20.17
C PRO A 15 -6.36 1.68 -19.07
N THR A 16 -5.42 0.77 -18.87
CA THR A 16 -5.37 0.00 -17.63
C THR A 16 -4.98 0.99 -16.54
N GLU A 17 -5.88 1.27 -15.61
CA GLU A 17 -5.47 1.89 -14.34
C GLU A 17 -4.36 1.00 -13.78
N ILE A 18 -3.17 1.58 -13.58
CA ILE A 18 -2.04 0.86 -13.00
C ILE A 18 -2.51 0.42 -11.61
N TYR A 19 -2.89 -0.86 -11.52
CA TYR A 19 -3.17 -1.51 -10.24
C TYR A 19 -1.86 -1.46 -9.47
N ASP A 20 -1.85 -0.61 -8.45
CA ASP A 20 -0.77 -0.48 -7.48
C ASP A 20 -1.15 -1.41 -6.31
N PRO A 21 -0.77 -2.71 -6.36
CA PRO A 21 -1.26 -3.72 -5.43
C PRO A 21 -0.81 -3.46 -4.00
N ASP A 22 0.27 -2.69 -3.81
CA ASP A 22 0.80 -2.40 -2.50
C ASP A 22 0.32 -1.05 -1.96
N GLY A 23 -0.01 -0.09 -2.84
CA GLY A 23 -0.48 1.24 -2.46
C GLY A 23 0.53 2.02 -1.60
N ILE A 24 1.80 1.60 -1.58
CA ILE A 24 2.85 2.18 -0.75
C ILE A 24 3.41 3.39 -1.48
N LYS A 25 2.83 4.56 -1.20
CA LYS A 25 3.19 5.82 -1.85
C LYS A 25 4.47 6.46 -1.30
N ALA A 26 4.90 6.09 -0.08
CA ALA A 26 6.09 6.63 0.55
C ALA A 26 6.61 5.73 1.68
N ILE A 27 7.94 5.67 1.83
CA ILE A 27 8.62 5.11 3.00
C ILE A 27 9.09 6.28 3.86
N ASP A 28 8.46 6.48 5.01
CA ASP A 28 8.89 7.47 6.01
C ASP A 28 9.88 6.81 6.98
N ASN A 29 11.18 7.16 6.83
CA ASN A 29 12.23 6.78 7.77
C ASN A 29 12.33 7.74 8.97
N GLY A 30 11.40 8.69 9.08
CA GLY A 30 11.32 9.65 10.16
C GLY A 30 11.08 9.00 11.52
N GLN A 31 11.58 9.66 12.55
CA GLN A 31 11.33 9.28 13.93
C GLN A 31 9.90 9.71 14.28
N PHE A 32 9.06 8.75 14.68
CA PHE A 32 7.71 9.03 15.19
C PHE A 32 7.67 8.75 16.69
N THR A 33 6.94 9.59 17.42
CA THR A 33 6.73 9.40 18.86
C THR A 33 5.49 8.56 19.08
N ILE A 34 5.67 7.37 19.65
CA ILE A 34 4.56 6.50 20.01
C ILE A 34 3.80 7.14 21.18
N ASP A 35 2.55 7.50 20.96
CA ASP A 35 1.64 7.98 22.00
C ASP A 35 1.02 6.82 22.80
N ASN A 36 0.35 7.16 23.90
CA ASN A 36 -0.27 6.20 24.80
C ASN A 36 -1.57 5.57 24.25
N GLU A 37 -2.15 6.14 23.19
CA GLU A 37 -3.42 5.71 22.60
C GLU A 37 -3.23 4.78 21.39
N THR A 38 -1.98 4.50 21.04
CA THR A 38 -1.65 3.56 19.98
C THR A 38 -2.07 2.13 20.32
N THR A 39 -2.55 1.42 19.29
CA THR A 39 -2.88 0.00 19.39
C THR A 39 -1.98 -0.85 18.51
N TRP A 40 -1.49 -1.95 19.06
CA TRP A 40 -0.59 -2.89 18.40
C TRP A 40 -1.33 -4.09 17.85
N TYR A 41 -0.90 -4.57 16.68
CA TYR A 41 -1.40 -5.78 16.06
C TYR A 41 -0.24 -6.62 15.51
N SER A 42 -0.40 -7.94 15.52
CA SER A 42 0.47 -8.86 14.80
C SER A 42 0.18 -8.82 13.30
N LEU A 43 1.05 -9.47 12.52
CA LEU A 43 0.95 -9.50 11.05
C LEU A 43 -0.32 -10.15 10.51
N ASP A 44 -0.90 -11.06 11.28
CA ASP A 44 -2.19 -11.71 11.00
C ASP A 44 -3.40 -10.85 11.44
N GLY A 45 -3.17 -9.65 12.00
CA GLY A 45 -4.22 -8.71 12.40
C GLY A 45 -4.76 -8.91 13.82
N LYS A 46 -4.21 -9.81 14.64
CA LYS A 46 -4.64 -9.96 16.04
C LYS A 46 -4.13 -8.79 16.89
N LYS A 47 -5.03 -8.21 17.71
CA LYS A 47 -4.66 -7.16 18.67
C LYS A 47 -3.69 -7.70 19.73
N LEU A 48 -2.62 -6.96 19.97
CA LEU A 48 -1.59 -7.25 20.94
C LEU A 48 -1.72 -6.31 22.15
N SER A 49 -1.41 -6.82 23.34
CA SER A 49 -1.34 -5.99 24.56
C SER A 49 -0.04 -5.18 24.66
N LYS A 50 0.99 -5.59 23.93
CA LYS A 50 2.30 -4.93 23.82
C LYS A 50 2.97 -5.33 22.50
N PRO A 51 3.90 -4.51 21.97
CA PRO A 51 4.67 -4.87 20.79
C PRO A 51 5.49 -6.15 21.00
N GLN A 52 5.69 -6.90 19.93
CA GLN A 52 6.53 -8.10 19.88
C GLN A 52 7.86 -7.79 19.18
N LYS A 53 8.91 -8.59 19.43
CA LYS A 53 10.15 -8.50 18.67
C LYS A 53 9.88 -8.80 17.18
N GLY A 54 10.49 -8.02 16.30
CA GLY A 54 10.26 -8.11 14.85
C GLY A 54 9.17 -7.16 14.36
N LEU A 55 8.45 -7.54 13.31
CA LEU A 55 7.50 -6.67 12.62
C LEU A 55 6.13 -6.65 13.32
N ASN A 56 5.61 -5.44 13.55
CA ASN A 56 4.30 -5.17 14.13
C ASN A 56 3.53 -4.18 13.24
N ILE A 57 2.20 -4.23 13.35
CA ILE A 57 1.30 -3.22 12.79
C ILE A 57 0.90 -2.28 13.95
N LEU A 58 1.11 -0.98 13.76
CA LEU A 58 0.78 0.06 14.73
C LEU A 58 -0.36 0.91 14.19
N ARG A 59 -1.49 0.97 14.90
CA ARG A 59 -2.58 1.91 14.63
C ARG A 59 -2.43 3.11 15.55
N MET A 60 -2.20 4.27 14.97
CA MET A 60 -2.05 5.55 15.67
C MET A 60 -3.41 6.23 15.85
N ASN A 61 -3.50 7.16 16.80
CA ASN A 61 -4.70 7.93 17.06
C ASN A 61 -5.02 8.94 15.93
N ASP A 62 -4.00 9.38 15.18
CA ASP A 62 -4.13 10.21 13.97
C ASP A 62 -4.79 9.47 12.78
N GLY A 63 -5.12 8.19 12.97
CA GLY A 63 -5.75 7.34 11.96
C GLY A 63 -4.77 6.70 10.97
N ILE A 64 -3.46 6.97 11.09
CA ILE A 64 -2.42 6.34 10.28
C ILE A 64 -2.12 4.94 10.82
N THR A 65 -1.81 4.03 9.91
CA THR A 65 -1.31 2.69 10.23
C THR A 65 0.10 2.54 9.73
N ARG A 66 1.01 2.14 10.62
CA ARG A 66 2.43 1.97 10.30
C ARG A 66 2.87 0.54 10.52
N LYS A 67 3.85 0.11 9.73
CA LYS A 67 4.60 -1.12 9.91
C LYS A 67 5.88 -0.78 10.70
N VAL A 68 6.06 -1.35 11.89
CA VAL A 68 7.15 -0.99 12.81
C VAL A 68 7.99 -2.21 13.16
N ILE A 69 9.30 -2.12 13.04
CA ILE A 69 10.25 -3.16 13.44
C ILE A 69 10.76 -2.87 14.85
N MET A 70 10.50 -3.80 15.77
CA MET A 70 11.00 -3.76 17.15
C MET A 70 12.23 -4.66 17.28
N ARG A 71 13.29 -4.16 17.91
CA ARG A 71 14.56 -4.88 18.10
C ARG A 71 14.65 -5.54 19.48
#